data_AF-A0AAV5ZPS8-F1
#
_entry.id   AF-A0AAV5ZPS8-F1
#
_cell.length_a   1.000
_cell.length_b   1.000
_cell.length_c   1.000
_cell.angle_alpha   90.00
_cell.angle_beta   90.00
_cell.angle_gamma   90.00
#
_symmetry.space_group_name_H-M   'P 1'
#
loop_
_entity.id
_entity.type
_entity.pdbx_description
1 polymer ?
#
loop_
_entity_poly.entity_id
_entity_poly.type
_entity_poly.pdbx_seq_one_letter_code
_entity_poly.pdbx_strand_id
1 'polypeptide(L)'
;MADGASPSVRLFQDAEMRILLTREVQRCSRYQDFLTLCLIRALYPGAPLSDVDTSVSRRIAEMLRATDIVGAIGPDIAVLLVHTPDSDGAMIAERIRDRIQSEGRVTLSIGLASFPTDATSDAALLAHAQAQRRAAHQTG
;
A
#
# COMPACT_ATOMS: atom_id res chain seq x y z
N MET A 1 -33.34 14.67 3.33
CA MET A 1 -32.35 14.28 2.30
C MET A 1 -31.01 14.80 2.77
N ALA A 2 -30.24 13.96 3.46
CA ALA A 2 -28.87 14.30 3.85
C ALA A 2 -27.97 13.75 2.75
N ASP A 3 -27.24 14.64 2.10
CA ASP A 3 -26.21 14.34 1.11
C ASP A 3 -25.11 13.51 1.79
N GLY A 4 -25.10 12.21 1.51
CA GLY A 4 -24.13 11.27 2.05
C GLY A 4 -22.80 11.45 1.32
N ALA A 5 -22.07 12.52 1.63
CA ALA A 5 -20.69 12.65 1.21
C ALA A 5 -19.93 11.44 1.75
N SER A 6 -19.52 10.53 0.86
CA SER A 6 -18.57 9.47 1.21
C SER A 6 -17.40 10.11 1.96
N PRO A 7 -17.00 9.57 3.12
CA PRO A 7 -15.91 10.16 3.89
C PRO A 7 -14.70 10.35 2.98
N SER A 8 -14.16 11.57 2.94
CA SER A 8 -13.03 11.91 2.09
C SER A 8 -11.85 11.02 2.49
N VAL A 9 -11.55 10.04 1.66
CA VAL A 9 -10.35 9.22 1.80
C VAL A 9 -9.13 10.12 1.80
N ARG A 10 -8.33 10.08 2.86
CA ARG A 10 -7.08 10.82 2.95
C ARG A 10 -5.96 10.02 2.28
N LEU A 11 -5.36 10.60 1.25
CA LEU A 11 -4.16 10.08 0.58
C LEU A 11 -2.95 10.91 0.98
N PHE A 12 -1.87 10.25 1.41
CA PHE A 12 -0.66 10.91 1.89
C PHE A 12 0.38 11.07 0.79
N GLN A 13 1.05 12.24 0.76
CA GLN A 13 2.15 12.49 -0.18
C GLN A 13 3.45 11.81 0.28
N ASP A 14 4.45 11.68 -0.59
CA ASP A 14 5.70 10.94 -0.30
C ASP A 14 6.35 11.31 1.04
N ALA A 15 6.58 12.60 1.28
CA ALA A 15 7.23 13.05 2.50
C ALA A 15 6.41 12.70 3.77
N GLU A 16 5.09 12.87 3.71
CA GLU A 16 4.20 12.53 4.82
C GLU A 16 4.14 11.02 5.05
N MET A 17 4.06 10.25 3.96
CA MET A 17 3.97 8.79 4.00
C MET A 17 5.22 8.17 4.61
N ARG A 18 6.41 8.71 4.31
CA ARG A 18 7.67 8.30 4.95
C ARG A 18 7.68 8.57 6.44
N ILE A 19 7.22 9.76 6.86
CA ILE A 19 7.11 10.10 8.28
C ILE A 19 6.16 9.14 9.00
N LEU A 20 5.03 8.81 8.37
CA LEU A 20 4.06 7.85 8.92
C LEU A 20 4.65 6.44 9.00
N LEU A 21 5.33 5.96 7.96
CA LEU A 21 6.02 4.66 7.99
C LEU A 21 7.00 4.57 9.16
N THR A 22 7.87 5.57 9.35
CA THR A 22 8.82 5.59 10.46
C THR A 22 8.09 5.56 11.80
N ARG A 23 7.01 6.33 11.97
CA ARG A 23 6.21 6.34 13.21
C ARG A 23 5.55 5.00 13.49
N GLU A 24 4.96 4.37 12.48
CA GLU A 24 4.28 3.09 12.64
C GLU A 24 5.26 1.96 12.97
N VAL A 25 6.44 1.93 12.35
CA VAL A 25 7.51 0.98 12.71
C VAL A 25 7.99 1.18 14.15
N GLN A 26 8.21 2.44 14.58
CA GLN A 26 8.59 2.75 15.96
C GLN A 26 7.49 2.31 16.95
N ARG A 27 6.23 2.53 16.61
CA ARG A 27 5.09 2.11 17.42
C ARG A 27 5.04 0.58 17.55
N CYS A 28 5.15 -0.14 16.44
CA CYS A 28 5.14 -1.60 16.43
C CYS A 28 6.32 -2.19 17.21
N SER A 29 7.51 -1.60 17.08
CA SER A 29 8.69 -1.99 17.87
C SER A 29 8.45 -1.82 19.38
N ARG A 30 7.87 -0.68 19.79
CA ARG A 30 7.58 -0.39 21.20
C ARG A 30 6.53 -1.31 21.81
N TYR A 31 5.48 -1.64 21.06
CA TYR A 31 4.36 -2.43 21.56
C TYR A 31 4.40 -3.89 21.15
N GLN A 32 5.49 -4.34 20.51
CA GLN A 32 5.67 -5.71 20.02
C GLN A 32 4.52 -6.15 19.10
N ASP A 33 4.24 -5.31 18.11
CA ASP A 33 3.11 -5.45 17.19
C ASP A 33 3.57 -5.62 15.73
N PHE A 34 2.61 -5.78 14.84
CA PHE A 34 2.82 -6.07 13.42
C PHE A 34 2.41 -4.92 12.51
N LEU A 35 3.13 -4.82 11.39
CA LEU A 35 2.86 -3.87 10.32
C LEU A 35 3.25 -4.51 9.00
N THR A 36 2.36 -4.48 8.01
CA THR A 36 2.72 -4.86 6.63
C THR A 36 2.72 -3.64 5.73
N LEU A 37 3.84 -3.43 5.02
CA LEU A 37 3.97 -2.45 3.95
C LEU A 37 3.70 -3.13 2.61
N CYS A 38 2.74 -2.60 1.85
CA CYS A 38 2.54 -2.94 0.46
C CYS A 38 3.00 -1.79 -0.43
N LEU A 39 3.86 -2.09 -1.41
CA LEU A 39 4.18 -1.17 -2.50
C LEU A 39 3.55 -1.68 -3.79
N ILE A 40 2.74 -0.84 -4.42
CA ILE A 40 1.91 -1.19 -5.56
C ILE A 40 2.29 -0.28 -6.72
N ARG A 41 2.56 -0.88 -7.87
CA ARG A 41 2.66 -0.18 -9.14
C ARG A 41 1.48 -0.54 -10.02
N ALA A 42 0.73 0.46 -10.46
CA ALA A 42 -0.28 0.28 -11.50
C ALA A 42 0.33 0.52 -12.88
N LEU A 43 0.09 -0.41 -13.80
CA LEU A 43 0.35 -0.23 -15.22
C LEU A 43 -0.97 -0.19 -15.95
N TYR A 44 -1.20 0.88 -16.71
CA TYR A 44 -2.36 1.02 -17.57
C TYR A 44 -1.91 1.43 -18.97
N PRO A 45 -2.11 0.58 -20.00
CA PRO A 45 -1.75 0.94 -21.36
C PRO A 45 -2.56 2.15 -21.85
N GLY A 46 -1.88 3.24 -22.25
CA GLY A 46 -2.50 4.36 -22.96
C GLY A 46 -3.16 5.45 -22.11
N ALA A 47 -2.94 5.50 -20.79
CA ALA A 47 -3.36 6.63 -19.94
C ALA A 47 -2.18 7.27 -19.20
N PRO A 48 -2.28 8.57 -18.83
CA PRO A 48 -1.31 9.22 -17.95
C PRO A 48 -1.24 8.51 -16.58
N LEU A 49 -0.04 8.15 -16.14
CA LEU A 49 0.18 7.37 -14.91
C LEU A 49 -0.37 8.08 -13.64
N SER A 50 -0.29 9.41 -13.57
CA SER A 50 -0.68 10.19 -12.38
C SER A 50 -2.18 10.09 -12.05
N ASP A 51 -3.03 10.08 -13.06
CA ASP A 51 -4.49 10.04 -12.89
C ASP A 51 -4.93 8.62 -12.49
N VAL A 52 -4.25 7.62 -13.05
CA VAL A 52 -4.44 6.21 -12.71
C VAL A 52 -4.02 5.97 -11.26
N ASP A 53 -2.84 6.42 -10.84
CA ASP A 53 -2.33 6.21 -9.48
C ASP A 53 -3.25 6.83 -8.43
N THR A 54 -3.76 8.03 -8.67
CA THR A 54 -4.70 8.69 -7.76
C THR A 54 -6.03 7.93 -7.67
N SER A 55 -6.57 7.49 -8.81
CA SER A 55 -7.82 6.71 -8.87
C SER A 55 -7.68 5.35 -8.17
N VAL A 56 -6.59 4.64 -8.44
CA VAL A 56 -6.28 3.34 -7.82
C VAL A 56 -6.05 3.50 -6.31
N SER A 57 -5.31 4.52 -5.89
CA SER A 57 -5.07 4.80 -4.46
C SER A 57 -6.37 5.05 -3.70
N ARG A 58 -7.31 5.81 -4.29
CA ARG A 58 -8.62 6.06 -3.66
C ARG A 58 -9.42 4.78 -3.50
N ARG A 59 -9.51 3.97 -4.55
CA ARG A 59 -10.21 2.67 -4.52
C ARG A 59 -9.62 1.72 -3.50
N ILE A 60 -8.28 1.66 -3.42
CA ILE A 60 -7.60 0.84 -2.41
C ILE A 60 -8.02 1.29 -1.02
N ALA A 61 -7.95 2.58 -0.72
CA ALA A 61 -8.28 3.06 0.61
C ALA A 61 -9.76 2.87 0.99
N GLU A 62 -10.69 2.89 0.03
CA GLU A 62 -12.10 2.53 0.25
C GLU A 62 -12.30 1.06 0.66
N MET A 63 -11.33 0.18 0.37
CA MET A 63 -11.36 -1.24 0.74
C MET A 63 -10.73 -1.54 2.11
N LEU A 64 -10.00 -0.58 2.68
CA LEU A 64 -9.17 -0.77 3.86
C LEU A 64 -9.86 -0.27 5.14
N ARG A 65 -9.30 -0.62 6.30
CA ARG A 65 -9.79 -0.13 7.59
C ARG A 65 -9.39 1.34 7.75
N ALA A 66 -10.13 2.07 8.58
CA ALA A 66 -9.82 3.48 8.87
C ALA A 66 -8.43 3.69 9.52
N THR A 67 -7.83 2.64 10.11
CA THR A 67 -6.49 2.65 10.70
C THR A 67 -5.37 2.45 9.68
N ASP A 68 -5.69 1.88 8.52
CA ASP A 68 -4.71 1.65 7.47
C ASP A 68 -4.43 2.96 6.74
N ILE A 69 -3.20 3.10 6.22
CA ILE A 69 -2.71 4.36 5.65
C ILE A 69 -2.37 4.14 4.19
N VAL A 70 -2.89 5.01 3.31
CA VAL A 70 -2.61 4.96 1.86
C VAL A 70 -1.97 6.25 1.42
N GLY A 71 -0.90 6.15 0.64
CA GLY A 71 -0.18 7.30 0.11
C GLY A 71 0.75 6.92 -1.04
N ALA A 72 1.71 7.78 -1.31
CA ALA A 72 2.77 7.52 -2.28
C ALA A 72 4.11 7.29 -1.57
N ILE A 73 4.96 6.42 -2.09
CA ILE A 73 6.41 6.41 -1.80
C ILE A 73 7.13 6.36 -3.14
N GLY A 74 7.70 7.51 -3.50
CA GLY A 74 8.28 7.82 -4.79
C GLY A 74 7.26 7.53 -5.88
N PRO A 75 7.55 6.60 -6.79
CA PRO A 75 6.67 6.31 -7.91
C PRO A 75 5.65 5.19 -7.61
N ASP A 76 5.65 4.61 -6.41
CA ASP A 76 4.76 3.51 -6.02
C ASP A 76 3.64 4.03 -5.11
N ILE A 77 2.45 3.44 -5.24
CA ILE A 77 1.37 3.55 -4.25
C ILE A 77 1.81 2.75 -3.02
N ALA A 78 1.77 3.35 -1.84
CA ALA A 78 2.15 2.73 -0.60
C ALA A 78 0.91 2.52 0.29
N VAL A 79 0.82 1.33 0.89
CA VAL A 79 -0.22 0.97 1.85
C VAL A 79 0.45 0.45 3.12
N LEU A 80 0.13 1.05 4.26
CA LEU A 80 0.49 0.54 5.59
C LEU A 80 -0.73 -0.16 6.17
N LEU A 81 -0.64 -1.48 6.28
CA LEU A 81 -1.62 -2.33 6.95
C LEU A 81 -1.24 -2.44 8.42
N VAL A 82 -1.98 -1.73 9.25
CA VAL A 82 -1.66 -1.53 10.65
C VAL A 82 -2.18 -2.70 11.48
N HIS A 83 -1.41 -3.16 12.47
CA HIS A 83 -1.77 -4.35 13.29
C HIS A 83 -2.01 -5.60 12.44
N THR A 84 -1.25 -5.73 11.34
CA THR A 84 -1.45 -6.76 10.33
C THR A 84 -0.17 -7.57 10.17
N PRO A 85 -0.18 -8.89 10.45
CA PRO A 85 0.94 -9.78 10.20
C PRO A 85 1.06 -10.12 8.71
N ASP A 86 2.17 -10.79 8.35
CA ASP A 86 2.54 -11.17 6.99
C ASP A 86 1.46 -11.96 6.23
N SER A 87 0.88 -12.99 6.85
CA SER A 87 -0.14 -13.84 6.26
C SER A 87 -1.42 -13.06 5.89
N ASP A 88 -1.92 -12.25 6.81
CA ASP A 88 -3.09 -11.38 6.58
C ASP A 88 -2.78 -10.28 5.55
N GLY A 89 -1.57 -9.71 5.62
CA GLY A 89 -1.10 -8.69 4.68
C GLY A 89 -1.06 -9.21 3.24
N ALA A 90 -0.57 -10.44 3.03
CA ALA A 90 -0.58 -11.10 1.72
C ALA A 90 -2.01 -11.32 1.20
N MET A 91 -2.93 -11.76 2.06
CA MET A 91 -4.34 -11.93 1.68
C MET A 91 -5.02 -10.63 1.29
N ILE A 92 -4.73 -9.53 2.00
CA ILE A 92 -5.27 -8.20 1.69
C ILE A 92 -4.70 -7.70 0.36
N ALA A 93 -3.40 -7.89 0.12
CA ALA A 93 -2.76 -7.50 -1.13
C ALA A 93 -3.34 -8.25 -2.35
N GLU A 94 -3.62 -9.55 -2.21
CA GLU A 94 -4.30 -10.32 -3.25
C GLU A 94 -5.71 -9.80 -3.52
N ARG A 95 -6.47 -9.51 -2.45
CA ARG A 95 -7.81 -8.94 -2.58
C ARG A 95 -7.80 -7.59 -3.30
N ILE A 96 -6.81 -6.74 -3.01
CA ILE A 96 -6.60 -5.48 -3.72
C ILE A 96 -6.35 -5.76 -5.19
N ARG A 97 -5.46 -6.70 -5.51
CA ARG A 97 -5.17 -7.11 -6.89
C ARG A 97 -6.43 -7.52 -7.63
N ASP A 98 -7.12 -8.53 -7.12
CA ASP A 98 -8.33 -9.08 -7.74
C ASP A 98 -9.39 -8.00 -7.98
N ARG A 99 -9.64 -7.16 -6.97
CA ARG A 99 -10.65 -6.12 -7.07
C ARG A 99 -10.30 -5.08 -8.12
N ILE A 100 -9.08 -4.55 -8.11
CA ILE A 100 -8.67 -3.50 -9.04
C ILE A 100 -8.58 -4.04 -10.47
N GLN A 101 -8.04 -5.25 -10.67
CA GLN A 101 -7.92 -5.85 -12.00
C GLN A 101 -9.28 -6.30 -12.57
N SER A 102 -10.25 -6.66 -11.73
CA SER A 102 -11.60 -7.02 -12.19
C SER A 102 -12.35 -5.87 -12.89
N GLU A 103 -11.96 -4.62 -12.62
CA GLU A 103 -12.68 -3.43 -13.09
C GLU A 103 -12.08 -2.79 -14.34
N GLY A 104 -10.97 -3.29 -14.86
CA GLY A 104 -10.34 -2.68 -16.04
C GLY A 104 -9.03 -3.31 -16.46
N ARG A 105 -8.39 -2.71 -17.47
CA ARG A 105 -7.11 -3.18 -18.02
C ARG A 105 -5.89 -2.68 -17.22
N VAL A 106 -6.01 -2.65 -15.89
CA VAL A 106 -4.90 -2.30 -15.00
C VAL A 106 -4.16 -3.59 -14.63
N THR A 107 -2.84 -3.58 -14.73
CA THR A 107 -1.99 -4.63 -14.15
C THR A 107 -1.29 -4.08 -12.91
N LEU A 108 -1.35 -4.82 -11.80
CA LEU A 108 -0.72 -4.44 -10.54
C LEU A 108 0.52 -5.30 -10.27
N SER A 109 1.68 -4.66 -10.13
CA SER A 109 2.86 -5.28 -9.53
C SER A 109 2.91 -4.90 -8.06
N ILE A 110 2.92 -5.88 -7.17
CA ILE A 110 2.86 -5.67 -5.72
C ILE A 110 4.10 -6.28 -5.07
N GLY A 111 4.74 -5.53 -4.18
CA GLY A 111 5.76 -6.03 -3.28
C GLY A 111 5.33 -5.84 -1.82
N LEU A 112 5.64 -6.83 -0.98
CA LEU A 112 5.27 -6.86 0.41
C LEU A 112 6.52 -6.93 1.30
N ALA A 113 6.42 -6.34 2.48
CA ALA A 113 7.33 -6.61 3.58
C ALA A 113 6.60 -6.38 4.90
N SER A 114 6.85 -7.23 5.88
CA SER A 114 6.19 -7.17 7.19
C SER A 114 7.20 -6.99 8.32
N PHE A 115 6.89 -6.08 9.23
CA PHE A 115 7.58 -5.95 10.50
C PHE A 115 6.90 -6.87 11.54
N PRO A 116 7.66 -7.59 12.39
CA PRO A 116 9.12 -7.68 12.41
C PRO A 116 9.71 -8.78 11.51
N THR A 117 8.86 -9.57 10.83
CA THR A 117 9.26 -10.82 10.13
C THR A 117 10.32 -10.63 9.04
N ASP A 118 10.13 -9.67 8.15
CA ASP A 118 11.05 -9.41 7.02
C ASP A 118 12.11 -8.35 7.38
N ALA A 119 11.78 -7.43 8.29
CA ALA A 119 12.65 -6.34 8.67
C ALA A 119 12.29 -5.74 10.04
N THR A 120 13.30 -5.20 10.72
CA THR A 120 13.14 -4.54 12.03
C THR A 120 13.38 -3.02 12.00
N SER A 121 13.49 -2.42 10.80
CA SER A 121 13.59 -0.96 10.61
C SER A 121 12.78 -0.53 9.39
N ASP A 122 12.34 0.72 9.37
CA ASP A 122 11.56 1.29 8.27
C ASP A 122 12.35 1.32 6.95
N ALA A 123 13.65 1.63 7.00
CA ALA A 123 14.53 1.60 5.84
C ALA A 123 14.65 0.18 5.24
N ALA A 124 14.85 -0.85 6.09
CA ALA A 124 14.94 -2.23 5.64
C ALA A 124 13.58 -2.74 5.13
N LEU A 125 12.48 -2.43 5.83
CA LEU A 125 11.13 -2.79 5.42
C LEU A 125 10.79 -2.25 4.03
N LEU A 126 11.12 -0.97 3.80
CA LEU A 126 10.93 -0.34 2.50
C LEU A 126 11.79 -1.02 1.42
N ALA A 127 13.05 -1.31 1.71
CA ALA A 127 13.95 -1.95 0.76
C ALA A 127 13.46 -3.37 0.36
N HIS A 128 12.98 -4.16 1.32
CA HIS A 128 12.39 -5.47 1.07
C HIS A 128 11.16 -5.39 0.17
N ALA A 129 10.20 -4.50 0.48
CA ALA A 129 9.00 -4.32 -0.33
C ALA A 129 9.33 -3.85 -1.76
N GLN A 130 10.32 -2.95 -1.91
CA GLN A 130 10.79 -2.50 -3.23
C GLN A 130 11.47 -3.60 -4.04
N ALA A 131 12.24 -4.47 -3.39
CA ALA A 131 12.87 -5.62 -4.04
C ALA A 131 11.80 -6.60 -4.57
N GLN A 132 10.82 -6.96 -3.74
CA GLN A 132 9.72 -7.83 -4.15
C GLN A 132 8.90 -7.21 -5.29
N ARG A 133 8.54 -5.92 -5.20
CA ARG A 133 7.74 -5.25 -6.24
C ARG A 133 8.47 -5.24 -7.59
N ARG A 134 9.78 -5.02 -7.58
CA ARG A 134 10.61 -5.06 -8.80
C ARG A 134 10.65 -6.45 -9.41
N ALA A 135 10.76 -7.50 -8.60
CA ALA A 135 10.69 -8.88 -9.07
C ALA A 135 9.31 -9.21 -9.67
N ALA A 136 8.23 -8.81 -8.99
CA ALA A 136 6.86 -9.01 -9.47
C ALA A 136 6.55 -8.28 -10.79
N HIS A 137 7.20 -7.14 -11.04
CA HIS A 137 7.08 -6.41 -12.30
C HIS A 137 7.76 -7.11 -13.48
N GLN A 138 8.78 -7.93 -13.23
CA GLN A 138 9.52 -8.64 -14.29
C GLN A 138 8.82 -9.93 -14.73
N THR A 139 7.91 -10.46 -13.91
CA THR A 139 7.23 -11.74 -14.14
C THR A 139 5.82 -11.62 -14.71
N GLY A 140 5.26 -10.40 -14.79
CA GLY A 140 3.91 -10.13 -15.30
C GLY A 140 3.95 -9.38 -16.63
#